data_AF-A0A9P9G1J9-F1
#
_entry.id   AF-A0A9P9G1J9-F1
#
_cell.length_a   1.000
_cell.length_b   1.000
_cell.length_c   1.000
_cell.angle_alpha   90.00
_cell.angle_beta   90.00
_cell.angle_gamma   90.00
#
_symmetry.space_group_name_H-M   'P 1'
#
loop_
_entity.id
_entity.type
_entity.pdbx_description
1 polymer ?
#
loop_
_entity_poly.entity_id
_entity_poly.type
_entity_poly.pdbx_seq_one_letter_code
_entity_poly.pdbx_strand_id
1 'polypeptide(L)'
;MLQIHDNPELGWHEKHAHRDLTEFLEKQGFNVTRGAYNLPTAFIAEYSHGKDRSVSFNAEYDALPGMGHACGHNLIATAFGTPAEEIGGGKAKLIQAGAYDDLDCSLMTRPGPRNYMFYAEYPALMTARLNWTGVPAHVAESPWNGLNALDGFVSAYVMTGLLRQQLELDTGIQQVLSESSNPELDYWDAKLNSVLTRAYLKNQMEFFDPANTKDGKQFLYKNVEEEIINPKRVSPTDQGNASHKLPSIHIMFPITNNVSNQEAEFANASGTELAHRQTIKAGKLLP
;
A
#
# COMPACT_ATOMS: atom_id res chain seq x y z
N MET A 1 1.40 17.21 -8.36
CA MET A 1 0.26 16.27 -8.23
C MET A 1 0.05 15.50 -9.53
N LEU A 2 -0.36 16.12 -10.64
CA LEU A 2 -0.20 15.51 -11.98
C LEU A 2 1.26 15.19 -12.31
N GLN A 3 2.17 16.07 -11.88
CA GLN A 3 3.62 15.86 -12.06
C GLN A 3 4.18 14.58 -11.41
N ILE A 4 3.59 14.08 -10.31
CA ILE A 4 4.00 12.79 -9.71
C ILE A 4 3.47 11.65 -10.58
N HIS A 5 2.21 11.75 -11.02
CA HIS A 5 1.61 10.79 -11.94
C HIS A 5 2.37 10.66 -13.27
N ASP A 6 2.80 11.79 -13.84
CA ASP A 6 3.54 11.87 -15.10
C ASP A 6 4.98 11.33 -15.00
N ASN A 7 5.51 11.17 -13.79
CA ASN A 7 6.88 10.71 -13.52
C ASN A 7 6.87 9.51 -12.56
N PRO A 8 6.36 8.34 -12.98
CA PRO A 8 6.28 7.17 -12.12
C PRO A 8 7.69 6.65 -11.75
N GLU A 9 7.99 6.61 -10.46
CA GLU A 9 9.27 6.13 -9.92
C GLU A 9 9.07 4.86 -9.09
N LEU A 10 9.97 3.89 -9.23
CA LEU A 10 9.89 2.64 -8.49
C LEU A 10 10.30 2.81 -7.03
N GLY A 11 9.85 1.86 -6.20
CA GLY A 11 10.26 1.75 -4.80
C GLY A 11 11.76 1.95 -4.59
N TRP A 12 12.15 2.79 -3.63
CA TRP A 12 13.53 3.21 -3.31
C TRP A 12 14.20 4.18 -4.29
N HIS A 13 13.52 4.55 -5.38
CA HIS A 13 14.04 5.43 -6.42
C HIS A 13 13.15 6.65 -6.66
N GLU A 14 12.22 6.96 -5.75
CA GLU A 14 11.19 8.01 -5.81
C GLU A 14 11.74 9.43 -5.55
N LYS A 15 12.78 9.84 -6.28
CA LYS A 15 13.51 11.10 -6.05
C LYS A 15 12.70 12.33 -6.44
N HIS A 16 11.99 12.27 -7.57
CA HIS A 16 11.15 13.36 -8.05
C HIS A 16 9.93 13.53 -7.14
N ALA A 17 9.24 12.44 -6.82
CA ALA A 17 8.09 12.48 -5.91
C ALA A 17 8.49 12.99 -4.51
N HIS A 18 9.60 12.47 -3.96
CA HIS A 18 10.14 12.91 -2.67
C HIS A 18 10.44 14.41 -2.66
N ARG A 19 11.18 14.90 -3.66
CA ARG A 19 11.53 16.32 -3.77
C ARG A 19 10.29 17.19 -3.82
N ASP A 20 9.35 16.88 -4.70
CA ASP A 20 8.18 17.72 -4.95
C ASP A 20 7.27 17.80 -3.71
N LEU A 21 7.08 16.68 -3.00
CA LEU A 21 6.30 16.63 -1.76
C LEU A 21 6.95 17.43 -0.64
N THR A 22 8.25 17.21 -0.42
CA THR A 22 9.00 17.86 0.66
C THR A 22 9.13 19.36 0.43
N GLU A 23 9.40 19.81 -0.80
CA GLU A 23 9.40 21.25 -1.14
C GLU A 23 8.04 21.90 -0.96
N PHE A 24 6.96 21.20 -1.32
CA PHE A 24 5.61 21.70 -1.12
C PHE A 24 5.29 21.89 0.37
N LEU A 25 5.61 20.89 1.20
CA LEU A 25 5.34 20.92 2.64
C LEU A 25 6.16 22.00 3.36
N GLU A 26 7.43 22.14 3.00
CA GLU A 26 8.28 23.25 3.50
C GLU A 26 7.65 24.61 3.16
N LYS A 27 7.13 24.79 1.93
CA LYS A 27 6.42 26.03 1.53
C LYS A 27 5.13 26.27 2.30
N GLN A 28 4.47 25.21 2.79
CA GLN A 28 3.29 25.32 3.65
C GLN A 28 3.64 25.55 5.13
N GLY A 29 4.93 25.62 5.49
CA GLY A 29 5.40 25.88 6.85
C GLY A 29 5.56 24.65 7.73
N PHE A 30 5.58 23.44 7.15
CA PHE A 30 5.93 22.23 7.89
C PHE A 30 7.45 22.18 8.16
N ASN A 31 7.82 21.62 9.31
CA ASN A 31 9.19 21.22 9.59
C ASN A 31 9.48 19.88 8.91
N VAL A 32 10.27 19.88 7.84
CA VAL A 32 10.48 18.67 7.01
C VAL A 32 11.87 18.08 7.25
N THR A 33 11.90 16.84 7.71
CA THR A 33 13.11 16.02 7.78
C THR A 33 13.16 15.11 6.55
N ARG A 34 14.02 15.44 5.59
CA ARG A 34 14.28 14.63 4.39
C ARG A 34 15.25 13.48 4.70
N GLY A 35 15.10 12.33 4.03
CA GLY A 35 15.97 11.17 4.24
C GLY A 35 15.75 10.51 5.60
N ALA A 36 14.52 10.55 6.12
CA ALA A 36 14.21 10.13 7.47
C ALA A 36 14.60 8.66 7.73
N TYR A 37 15.11 8.38 8.93
CA TYR A 37 15.52 7.04 9.36
C TYR A 37 16.50 6.32 8.40
N ASN A 38 17.41 7.07 7.78
CA ASN A 38 18.38 6.58 6.79
C ASN A 38 17.76 5.98 5.52
N LEU A 39 16.51 6.32 5.21
CA LEU A 39 15.84 5.95 3.97
C LEU A 39 15.85 7.17 3.03
N PRO A 40 16.66 7.18 1.95
CA PRO A 40 16.92 8.39 1.16
C PRO A 40 15.67 9.07 0.59
N THR A 41 14.66 8.29 0.23
CA THR A 41 13.38 8.76 -0.33
C THR A 41 12.26 8.80 0.72
N ALA A 42 12.55 8.63 2.02
CA ALA A 42 11.59 8.89 3.09
C ALA A 42 11.67 10.34 3.58
N PHE A 43 10.59 10.83 4.18
CA PHE A 43 10.61 12.10 4.91
C PHE A 43 9.62 12.08 6.08
N ILE A 44 9.85 12.95 7.06
CA ILE A 44 8.87 13.31 8.10
C ILE A 44 8.53 14.78 7.87
N ALA A 45 7.26 15.13 7.90
CA ALA A 45 6.81 16.52 7.87
C ALA A 45 5.96 16.80 9.11
N GLU A 46 6.45 17.67 9.98
CA GLU A 46 5.81 17.97 11.26
C GLU A 46 5.15 19.35 11.20
N TYR A 47 3.95 19.41 11.74
CA TYR A 47 3.25 20.66 12.00
C TYR A 47 2.59 20.55 13.37
N SER A 48 2.74 21.59 14.19
CA SER A 48 2.22 21.58 15.56
C SER A 48 1.23 22.71 15.75
N HIS A 49 0.04 22.36 16.25
CA HIS A 49 -0.97 23.30 16.72
C HIS A 49 -1.56 22.78 18.03
N GLY A 50 -1.29 23.46 19.15
CA GLY A 50 -1.58 22.93 20.48
C GLY A 50 -0.49 21.97 20.98
N LYS A 51 -0.81 21.17 22.02
CA LYS A 51 0.17 20.30 22.71
C LYS A 51 -0.33 18.90 23.09
N ASP A 52 -1.59 18.56 22.79
CA ASP A 52 -2.25 17.43 23.48
C ASP A 52 -2.27 16.12 22.70
N ARG A 53 -2.21 16.14 21.36
CA ARG A 53 -2.33 14.95 20.51
C ARG A 53 -1.39 15.00 19.32
N SER A 54 -0.85 13.85 18.97
CA SER A 54 0.02 13.63 17.82
C SER A 54 -0.60 12.58 16.89
N VAL A 55 -0.93 12.99 15.66
CA VAL A 55 -1.55 12.13 14.65
C VAL A 55 -0.58 11.99 13.48
N SER A 56 -0.32 10.76 13.01
CA SER A 56 0.37 10.57 11.74
C SER A 56 -0.57 10.28 10.59
N PHE A 57 -0.14 10.75 9.44
CA PHE A 57 -0.72 10.46 8.14
C PHE A 57 0.35 9.77 7.31
N ASN A 58 0.00 8.63 6.71
CA ASN A 58 0.90 7.87 5.85
C ASN A 58 0.51 7.99 4.38
N ALA A 59 1.51 8.03 3.50
CA ALA A 59 1.28 8.26 2.09
C ALA A 59 2.31 7.62 1.19
N GLU A 60 1.82 6.86 0.25
CA GLU A 60 2.67 6.10 -0.65
C GLU A 60 2.86 6.92 -1.92
N TYR A 61 4.01 6.81 -2.56
CA TYR A 61 4.32 7.54 -3.79
C TYR A 61 5.22 6.77 -4.75
N ASP A 62 5.40 5.47 -4.52
CA ASP A 62 6.04 4.56 -5.46
C ASP A 62 5.06 4.08 -6.55
N ALA A 63 5.61 3.69 -7.70
CA ALA A 63 4.90 3.15 -8.84
C ALA A 63 5.27 1.68 -9.08
N LEU A 64 4.45 0.98 -9.87
CA LEU A 64 4.68 -0.41 -10.25
C LEU A 64 5.50 -0.51 -11.56
N PRO A 65 6.43 -1.49 -11.67
CA PRO A 65 7.19 -1.74 -12.90
C PRO A 65 6.28 -1.95 -14.11
N GLY A 66 6.45 -1.11 -15.15
CA GLY A 66 5.70 -1.21 -16.41
C GLY A 66 4.22 -0.81 -16.35
N MET A 67 3.70 -0.42 -15.17
CA MET A 67 2.28 -0.08 -14.97
C MET A 67 2.05 1.33 -14.40
N GLY A 68 3.10 2.04 -13.99
CA GLY A 68 2.97 3.38 -13.42
C GLY A 68 2.24 3.35 -12.07
N HIS A 69 1.50 4.40 -11.73
CA HIS A 69 0.72 4.46 -10.49
C HIS A 69 -0.61 3.68 -10.56
N ALA A 70 -0.55 2.40 -10.96
CA ALA A 70 -1.72 1.52 -11.04
C ALA A 70 -2.34 1.17 -9.68
N CYS A 71 -1.68 1.53 -8.57
CA CYS A 71 -2.25 1.50 -7.21
C CYS A 71 -2.68 2.89 -6.70
N GLY A 72 -2.52 3.94 -7.52
CA GLY A 72 -2.95 5.30 -7.22
C GLY A 72 -2.09 6.02 -6.17
N HIS A 73 -0.83 5.61 -5.98
CA HIS A 73 0.06 6.18 -4.97
C HIS A 73 0.30 7.68 -5.18
N ASN A 74 0.28 8.17 -6.42
CA ASN A 74 0.25 9.61 -6.71
C ASN A 74 -0.89 10.39 -5.98
N LEU A 75 -2.00 9.72 -5.67
CA LEU A 75 -3.11 10.29 -4.90
C LEU A 75 -2.91 10.09 -3.40
N ILE A 76 -2.43 8.93 -2.97
CA ILE A 76 -2.11 8.68 -1.55
C ILE A 76 -1.07 9.71 -1.08
N ALA A 77 -0.04 9.97 -1.89
CA ALA A 77 0.99 11.01 -1.73
C ALA A 77 0.45 12.40 -1.35
N THR A 78 -0.80 12.70 -1.74
CA THR A 78 -1.47 13.97 -1.43
C THR A 78 -1.81 14.10 0.07
N ALA A 79 -1.61 13.05 0.87
CA ALA A 79 -1.94 12.96 2.29
C ALA A 79 -0.78 12.48 3.22
N PHE A 80 0.50 12.84 2.94
CA PHE A 80 1.71 12.75 3.84
C PHE A 80 2.49 11.43 3.96
N GLY A 81 3.81 11.40 3.69
CA GLY A 81 4.60 10.30 3.11
C GLY A 81 5.18 9.12 3.92
N THR A 82 5.15 7.91 3.33
CA THR A 82 5.89 6.66 3.61
C THR A 82 6.29 6.02 2.26
N PRO A 83 7.59 5.91 1.91
CA PRO A 83 8.02 5.40 0.60
C PRO A 83 7.88 3.88 0.45
N ALA A 84 7.95 3.38 -0.78
CA ALA A 84 8.15 1.97 -1.11
C ALA A 84 7.16 0.99 -0.45
N GLU A 85 5.84 1.22 -0.51
CA GLU A 85 4.87 0.25 0.03
C GLU A 85 4.69 -0.99 -0.84
N GLU A 86 4.79 -0.88 -2.17
CA GLU A 86 4.46 -2.01 -3.05
C GLU A 86 5.51 -3.13 -3.00
N ILE A 87 6.79 -2.75 -2.79
CA ILE A 87 7.93 -3.67 -2.92
C ILE A 87 8.95 -3.50 -1.78
N GLY A 88 8.86 -2.44 -0.96
CA GLY A 88 9.88 -2.09 0.02
C GLY A 88 9.50 -2.25 1.50
N GLY A 89 8.21 -2.25 1.84
CA GLY A 89 7.75 -2.29 3.23
C GLY A 89 8.22 -1.08 4.02
N GLY A 90 8.10 0.11 3.43
CA GLY A 90 8.58 1.35 4.03
C GLY A 90 8.08 1.57 5.46
N LYS A 91 6.79 1.31 5.73
CA LYS A 91 6.23 1.48 7.08
C LYS A 91 6.81 0.48 8.07
N ALA A 92 7.04 -0.77 7.67
CA ALA A 92 7.68 -1.77 8.54
C ALA A 92 9.08 -1.31 8.99
N LYS A 93 9.88 -0.73 8.07
CA LYS A 93 11.20 -0.18 8.37
C LYS A 93 11.13 1.09 9.24
N LEU A 94 10.18 1.98 8.97
CA LEU A 94 9.95 3.17 9.79
C LEU A 94 9.53 2.79 11.22
N ILE A 95 8.68 1.77 11.37
CA ILE A 95 8.26 1.23 12.67
C ILE A 95 9.46 0.69 13.45
N GLN A 96 10.33 -0.10 12.82
CA GLN A 96 11.57 -0.62 13.42
C GLN A 96 12.52 0.51 13.85
N ALA A 97 12.52 1.61 13.11
CA ALA A 97 13.36 2.77 13.39
C ALA A 97 12.78 3.74 14.45
N GLY A 98 11.62 3.42 15.03
CA GLY A 98 10.98 4.21 16.09
C GLY A 98 10.04 5.31 15.61
N ALA A 99 9.74 5.38 14.31
CA ALA A 99 8.99 6.52 13.72
C ALA A 99 7.57 6.72 14.25
N TYR A 100 7.04 5.74 14.96
CA TYR A 100 5.68 5.74 15.48
C TYR A 100 5.60 5.69 17.01
N ASP A 101 6.73 5.83 17.72
CA ASP A 101 6.77 5.66 19.19
C ASP A 101 6.00 6.76 19.93
N ASP A 102 5.99 7.99 19.40
CA ASP A 102 5.41 9.18 20.05
C ASP A 102 4.06 9.61 19.44
N LEU A 103 3.38 8.70 18.74
CA LEU A 103 2.12 8.99 18.03
C LEU A 103 0.90 8.36 18.73
N ASP A 104 -0.22 9.07 18.76
CA ASP A 104 -1.49 8.57 19.32
C ASP A 104 -2.25 7.66 18.33
N CYS A 105 -2.22 7.98 17.03
CA CYS A 105 -2.88 7.18 15.99
C CYS A 105 -2.23 7.38 14.61
N SER A 106 -2.52 6.46 13.68
CA SER A 106 -2.04 6.52 12.29
C SER A 106 -3.17 6.38 11.28
N LEU A 107 -3.31 7.36 10.39
CA LEU A 107 -4.42 7.44 9.45
C LEU A 107 -3.93 7.28 8.01
N MET A 108 -4.65 6.48 7.23
CA MET A 108 -4.37 6.30 5.80
C MET A 108 -5.67 6.19 5.01
N THR A 109 -5.69 6.80 3.83
CA THR A 109 -6.77 6.63 2.85
C THR A 109 -6.20 6.17 1.53
N ARG A 110 -6.91 5.27 0.84
CA ARG A 110 -6.46 4.67 -0.42
C ARG A 110 -7.51 4.89 -1.51
N PRO A 111 -7.12 5.30 -2.73
CA PRO A 111 -8.04 5.34 -3.84
C PRO A 111 -8.49 3.92 -4.22
N GLY A 112 -9.78 3.77 -4.49
CA GLY A 112 -10.41 2.50 -4.83
C GLY A 112 -11.06 2.52 -6.21
N PRO A 113 -11.21 1.32 -6.82
CA PRO A 113 -11.73 1.15 -8.18
C PRO A 113 -13.26 1.19 -8.26
N ARG A 114 -13.90 1.09 -7.10
CA ARG A 114 -15.31 0.79 -6.98
C ARG A 114 -16.08 2.06 -6.76
N ASN A 115 -17.33 2.03 -7.19
CA ASN A 115 -18.24 3.12 -6.99
C ASN A 115 -18.76 3.24 -5.54
N TYR A 116 -18.12 2.65 -4.54
CA TYR A 116 -18.56 2.73 -3.15
C TYR A 116 -17.38 2.80 -2.18
N MET A 117 -17.63 3.46 -1.06
CA MET A 117 -16.71 3.56 0.07
C MET A 117 -16.82 2.28 0.90
N PHE A 118 -15.70 1.74 1.37
CA PHE A 118 -15.73 0.53 2.19
C PHE A 118 -14.57 0.41 3.17
N TYR A 119 -14.82 -0.39 4.19
CA TYR A 119 -13.84 -0.87 5.15
C TYR A 119 -13.31 -2.23 4.67
N ALA A 120 -12.00 -2.40 4.69
CA ALA A 120 -11.35 -3.56 4.10
C ALA A 120 -10.49 -4.32 5.11
N GLU A 121 -10.47 -5.64 4.96
CA GLU A 121 -9.54 -6.53 5.66
C GLU A 121 -8.30 -6.74 4.81
N TYR A 122 -7.15 -6.40 5.38
CA TYR A 122 -5.84 -6.53 4.74
C TYR A 122 -5.10 -7.70 5.38
N PRO A 123 -4.88 -8.80 4.65
CA PRO A 123 -4.25 -9.99 5.20
C PRO A 123 -2.74 -9.81 5.35
N ALA A 124 -2.15 -10.60 6.23
CA ALA A 124 -0.71 -10.75 6.35
C ALA A 124 -0.06 -11.24 5.05
N LEU A 125 1.19 -10.83 4.82
CA LEU A 125 2.05 -11.31 3.74
C LEU A 125 3.38 -11.71 4.35
N MET A 126 3.85 -12.90 4.01
CA MET A 126 5.21 -13.35 4.36
C MET A 126 5.92 -13.73 3.07
N THR A 127 7.17 -13.28 2.94
CA THR A 127 8.02 -13.59 1.80
C THR A 127 9.20 -14.44 2.25
N ALA A 128 9.46 -15.56 1.59
CA ALA A 128 10.62 -16.40 1.86
C ALA A 128 11.46 -16.59 0.60
N ARG A 129 12.77 -16.37 0.67
CA ARG A 129 13.71 -16.66 -0.41
C ARG A 129 14.34 -18.04 -0.25
N LEU A 130 14.23 -18.86 -1.29
CA LEU A 130 14.84 -20.19 -1.36
C LEU A 130 15.95 -20.19 -2.41
N ASN A 131 17.13 -20.68 -2.02
CA ASN A 131 18.28 -20.86 -2.92
C ASN A 131 18.62 -22.35 -3.03
N TRP A 132 18.70 -22.87 -4.25
CA TRP A 132 19.13 -24.24 -4.52
C TRP A 132 20.57 -24.26 -5.00
N THR A 133 21.42 -25.03 -4.34
CA THR A 133 22.82 -25.24 -4.74
C THR A 133 23.03 -26.70 -5.07
N GLY A 134 23.66 -26.97 -6.20
CA GLY A 134 23.93 -28.30 -6.71
C GLY A 134 25.43 -28.60 -6.83
N VAL A 135 25.74 -29.78 -7.35
CA VAL A 135 27.10 -30.22 -7.68
C VAL A 135 27.12 -30.48 -9.18
N PRO A 136 27.91 -29.74 -9.97
CA PRO A 136 28.01 -29.97 -11.42
C PRO A 136 28.60 -31.34 -11.73
N ALA A 137 28.08 -32.00 -12.76
CA ALA A 137 28.66 -33.21 -13.35
C ALA A 137 28.39 -33.26 -14.85
N HIS A 138 29.19 -34.05 -15.58
CA HIS A 138 28.98 -34.23 -17.02
C HIS A 138 27.72 -35.07 -17.27
N VAL A 139 26.69 -34.45 -17.87
CA VAL A 139 25.34 -35.02 -18.00
C VAL A 139 25.31 -36.38 -18.72
N ALA A 140 26.19 -36.58 -19.71
CA ALA A 140 26.21 -37.80 -20.52
C ALA A 140 27.16 -38.89 -20.00
N GLU A 141 28.10 -38.55 -19.11
CA GLU A 141 29.19 -39.47 -18.72
C GLU A 141 29.07 -39.94 -17.27
N SER A 142 28.74 -39.04 -16.36
CA SER A 142 28.70 -39.36 -14.93
C SER A 142 27.63 -38.55 -14.17
N PRO A 143 26.36 -38.57 -14.60
CA PRO A 143 25.29 -37.78 -13.97
C PRO A 143 25.09 -38.11 -12.48
N TRP A 144 25.39 -39.35 -12.05
CA TRP A 144 25.31 -39.79 -10.65
C TRP A 144 26.32 -39.11 -9.71
N ASN A 145 27.37 -38.49 -10.25
CA ASN A 145 28.30 -37.69 -9.45
C ASN A 145 27.80 -36.26 -9.21
N GLY A 146 26.71 -35.85 -9.87
CA GLY A 146 26.13 -34.52 -9.76
C GLY A 146 24.94 -34.46 -8.79
N LEU A 147 24.64 -33.25 -8.32
CA LEU A 147 23.40 -32.91 -7.62
C LEU A 147 22.71 -31.81 -8.41
N ASN A 148 21.57 -32.12 -9.01
CA ASN A 148 20.87 -31.19 -9.90
C ASN A 148 20.02 -30.19 -9.10
N ALA A 149 20.49 -28.95 -8.98
CA ALA A 149 19.75 -27.87 -8.31
C ALA A 149 18.40 -27.57 -9.01
N LEU A 150 18.33 -27.73 -10.34
CA LEU A 150 17.11 -27.48 -11.11
C LEU A 150 16.01 -28.48 -10.75
N ASP A 151 16.35 -29.76 -10.57
CA ASP A 151 15.38 -30.78 -10.14
C ASP A 151 14.84 -30.48 -8.74
N GLY A 152 15.70 -29.99 -7.84
CA GLY A 152 15.31 -29.52 -6.51
C GLY A 152 14.30 -28.36 -6.56
N PHE A 153 14.55 -27.37 -7.41
CA PHE A 153 13.63 -26.25 -7.66
C PHE A 153 12.30 -26.72 -8.25
N VAL A 154 12.33 -27.50 -9.34
CA VAL A 154 11.12 -27.99 -10.03
C VAL A 154 10.26 -28.82 -9.08
N SER A 155 10.88 -29.67 -8.26
CA SER A 155 10.18 -30.47 -7.25
C SER A 155 9.48 -29.57 -6.23
N ALA A 156 10.18 -28.59 -5.66
CA ALA A 156 9.59 -27.65 -4.70
C ALA A 156 8.45 -26.82 -5.32
N TYR A 157 8.63 -26.39 -6.58
CA TYR A 157 7.63 -25.63 -7.31
C TYR A 157 6.32 -26.41 -7.48
N VAL A 158 6.42 -27.66 -7.91
CA VAL A 158 5.27 -28.57 -8.08
C VAL A 158 4.62 -28.88 -6.73
N MET A 159 5.40 -29.28 -5.72
CA MET A 159 4.88 -29.63 -4.40
C MET A 159 4.13 -28.46 -3.74
N THR A 160 4.64 -27.24 -3.86
CA THR A 160 3.96 -26.04 -3.35
C THR A 160 2.68 -25.72 -4.13
N GLY A 161 2.64 -25.99 -5.44
CA GLY A 161 1.41 -25.91 -6.23
C GLY A 161 0.34 -26.89 -5.73
N LEU A 162 0.74 -28.10 -5.36
CA LEU A 162 -0.14 -29.12 -4.78
C LEU A 162 -0.58 -28.78 -3.35
N LEU A 163 0.30 -28.16 -2.55
CA LEU A 163 0.01 -27.73 -1.18
C LEU A 163 -1.21 -26.82 -1.09
N ARG A 164 -1.52 -26.04 -2.15
CA ARG A 164 -2.70 -25.17 -2.22
C ARG A 164 -4.02 -25.89 -1.93
N GLN A 165 -4.12 -27.19 -2.19
CA GLN A 165 -5.32 -27.98 -1.86
C GLN A 165 -5.49 -28.23 -0.35
N GLN A 166 -4.44 -28.07 0.43
CA GLN A 166 -4.41 -28.31 1.87
C GLN A 166 -4.42 -27.00 2.67
N LEU A 167 -4.40 -25.86 2.00
CA LEU A 167 -4.50 -24.54 2.62
C LEU A 167 -5.96 -24.17 2.85
N GLU A 168 -6.20 -23.38 3.90
CA GLU A 168 -7.51 -22.77 4.14
C GLU A 168 -7.87 -21.81 2.99
N LEU A 169 -9.17 -21.59 2.76
CA LEU A 169 -9.66 -20.79 1.63
C LEU A 169 -9.20 -19.32 1.66
N ASP A 170 -8.77 -18.85 2.82
CA ASP A 170 -8.22 -17.53 3.05
C ASP A 170 -6.67 -17.51 3.01
N THR A 171 -6.00 -18.61 2.70
CA THR A 171 -4.54 -18.66 2.64
C THR A 171 -4.08 -18.84 1.19
N GLY A 172 -3.26 -17.90 0.72
CA GLY A 172 -2.66 -17.93 -0.60
C GLY A 172 -1.17 -18.26 -0.53
N ILE A 173 -0.69 -19.12 -1.43
CA ILE A 173 0.76 -19.31 -1.66
C ILE A 173 1.09 -19.16 -3.15
N GLN A 174 2.05 -18.28 -3.43
CA GLN A 174 2.52 -17.98 -4.77
C GLN A 174 4.04 -18.12 -4.82
N GLN A 175 4.54 -18.52 -5.97
CA GLN A 175 5.97 -18.70 -6.21
C GLN A 175 6.33 -17.99 -7.51
N VAL A 176 7.50 -17.38 -7.52
CA VAL A 176 8.05 -16.77 -8.73
C VAL A 176 9.53 -17.12 -8.80
N LEU A 177 10.00 -17.45 -10.01
CA LEU A 177 11.43 -17.49 -10.27
C LEU A 177 11.89 -16.05 -10.49
N SER A 178 12.75 -15.54 -9.62
CA SER A 178 13.21 -14.16 -9.70
C SER A 178 14.69 -14.07 -9.39
N GLU A 179 15.41 -13.34 -10.22
CA GLU A 179 16.78 -12.89 -9.94
C GLU A 179 16.80 -11.63 -9.07
N SER A 180 15.63 -11.06 -8.74
CA SER A 180 15.57 -9.80 -7.98
C SER A 180 16.14 -9.95 -6.58
N SER A 181 16.88 -8.94 -6.13
CA SER A 181 17.37 -8.82 -4.75
C SER A 181 16.35 -8.12 -3.85
N ASN A 182 15.06 -8.12 -4.20
CA ASN A 182 14.05 -7.42 -3.44
C ASN A 182 14.03 -7.92 -1.98
N PRO A 183 13.89 -7.00 -1.01
CA PRO A 183 13.86 -7.36 0.40
C PRO A 183 12.67 -8.28 0.68
N GLU A 184 12.82 -9.16 1.67
CA GLU A 184 11.70 -9.92 2.21
C GLU A 184 10.75 -8.95 2.92
N LEU A 185 9.48 -9.00 2.54
CA LEU A 185 8.43 -8.19 3.11
C LEU A 185 7.56 -9.04 4.02
N ASP A 186 7.46 -8.62 5.28
CA ASP A 186 6.58 -9.20 6.27
C ASP A 186 5.49 -8.18 6.66
N TYR A 187 4.30 -8.35 6.10
CA TYR A 187 3.11 -7.58 6.44
C TYR A 187 2.24 -8.37 7.40
N TRP A 188 1.65 -7.70 8.37
CA TRP A 188 0.78 -8.32 9.36
C TRP A 188 -0.68 -8.03 9.03
N ASP A 189 -1.60 -8.89 9.46
CA ASP A 189 -3.04 -8.63 9.31
C ASP A 189 -3.40 -7.28 9.93
N ALA A 190 -4.14 -6.46 9.20
CA ALA A 190 -4.51 -5.15 9.72
C ALA A 190 -5.54 -5.26 10.87
N LYS A 191 -5.22 -4.65 12.01
CA LYS A 191 -6.07 -4.49 13.19
C LYS A 191 -6.61 -3.06 13.27
N LEU A 192 -7.49 -2.71 12.34
CA LEU A 192 -8.01 -1.35 12.22
C LEU A 192 -9.01 -1.02 13.35
N ASN A 193 -9.01 0.24 13.78
CA ASN A 193 -9.85 0.70 14.87
C ASN A 193 -11.29 0.97 14.39
N SER A 194 -12.24 0.12 14.79
CA SER A 194 -13.64 0.21 14.35
C SER A 194 -14.37 1.48 14.79
N VAL A 195 -13.98 2.10 15.91
CA VAL A 195 -14.58 3.36 16.39
C VAL A 195 -14.15 4.52 15.50
N LEU A 196 -12.85 4.65 15.22
CA LEU A 196 -12.31 5.65 14.31
C LEU A 196 -12.83 5.44 12.89
N THR A 197 -12.87 4.18 12.42
CA THR A 197 -13.44 3.82 11.11
C THR A 197 -14.89 4.25 11.00
N ARG A 198 -15.72 3.98 12.02
CA ARG A 198 -17.14 4.36 12.03
C ARG A 198 -17.31 5.87 11.97
N ALA A 199 -16.55 6.62 12.77
CA ALA A 199 -16.59 8.08 12.77
C ALA A 199 -16.19 8.65 11.40
N TYR A 200 -15.11 8.15 10.82
CA TYR A 200 -14.65 8.59 9.51
C TYR A 200 -15.64 8.24 8.39
N LEU A 201 -16.11 6.99 8.30
CA LEU A 201 -17.07 6.58 7.27
C LEU A 201 -18.38 7.39 7.34
N LYS A 202 -18.86 7.70 8.55
CA LYS A 202 -20.04 8.55 8.72
C LYS A 202 -19.80 9.96 8.16
N ASN A 203 -18.66 10.58 8.49
CA ASN A 203 -18.29 11.87 7.90
C ASN A 203 -18.12 11.75 6.38
N GLN A 204 -17.50 10.69 5.89
CA GLN A 204 -17.33 10.46 4.46
C GLN A 204 -18.66 10.40 3.71
N MET A 205 -19.68 9.75 4.28
CA MET A 205 -21.03 9.72 3.72
C MET A 205 -21.72 11.08 3.65
N GLU A 206 -21.42 12.01 4.57
CA GLU A 206 -21.98 13.37 4.54
C GLU A 206 -21.32 14.26 3.49
N PHE A 207 -20.03 14.05 3.18
CA PHE A 207 -19.24 14.90 2.29
C PHE A 207 -19.02 14.34 0.88
N PHE A 208 -19.14 13.02 0.71
CA PHE A 208 -19.14 12.31 -0.57
C PHE A 208 -20.58 11.97 -0.96
N ASP A 209 -21.42 13.00 -1.17
CA ASP A 209 -22.75 12.82 -1.74
C ASP A 209 -22.62 12.25 -3.17
N PRO A 210 -23.23 11.07 -3.47
CA PRO A 210 -23.14 10.43 -4.77
C PRO A 210 -23.83 11.18 -5.91
N ALA A 211 -24.59 12.24 -5.65
CA ALA A 211 -25.25 13.04 -6.69
C ALA A 211 -24.31 13.91 -7.53
N ASN A 212 -23.00 13.92 -7.26
CA ASN A 212 -22.09 14.96 -7.78
C ASN A 212 -20.82 14.45 -8.49
N THR A 213 -20.93 13.36 -9.25
CA THR A 213 -19.87 12.96 -10.19
C THR A 213 -20.11 13.61 -11.56
N LYS A 214 -19.04 14.16 -12.18
CA LYS A 214 -19.13 14.80 -13.51
C LYS A 214 -19.63 13.85 -14.61
N ASP A 215 -19.66 12.54 -14.36
CA ASP A 215 -20.03 11.47 -15.29
C ASP A 215 -21.46 10.92 -15.11
N GLY A 216 -22.26 11.48 -14.19
CA GLY A 216 -23.66 11.09 -13.97
C GLY A 216 -23.85 9.70 -13.34
N LYS A 217 -22.77 9.03 -12.92
CA LYS A 217 -22.81 7.74 -12.24
C LYS A 217 -22.77 7.92 -10.72
N GLN A 218 -23.84 7.53 -10.04
CA GLN A 218 -23.92 7.62 -8.59
C GLN A 218 -22.95 6.63 -7.91
N PHE A 219 -22.18 7.13 -6.94
CA PHE A 219 -21.50 6.27 -6.00
C PHE A 219 -22.53 5.60 -5.07
N LEU A 220 -22.38 4.31 -4.79
CA LEU A 220 -23.25 3.60 -3.87
C LEU A 220 -22.71 3.77 -2.44
N TYR A 221 -23.61 3.96 -1.49
CA TYR A 221 -23.31 3.88 -0.08
C TYR A 221 -23.79 2.53 0.44
N LYS A 222 -23.03 1.96 1.36
CA LYS A 222 -23.46 0.80 2.14
C LYS A 222 -23.53 1.18 3.61
N ASN A 223 -24.28 0.39 4.38
CA ASN A 223 -24.38 0.60 5.81
C ASN A 223 -22.99 0.40 6.45
N VAL A 224 -22.51 1.42 7.17
CA VAL A 224 -21.21 1.40 7.87
C VAL A 224 -21.08 0.18 8.77
N GLU A 225 -22.15 -0.20 9.48
CA GLU A 225 -22.13 -1.37 10.36
C GLU A 225 -22.00 -2.67 9.57
N GLU A 226 -22.63 -2.77 8.41
CA GLU A 226 -22.54 -3.97 7.56
C GLU A 226 -21.11 -4.14 7.01
N GLU A 227 -20.47 -3.05 6.60
CA GLU A 227 -19.08 -3.07 6.12
C GLU A 227 -18.08 -3.37 7.24
N ILE A 228 -18.32 -2.91 8.48
CA ILE A 228 -17.47 -3.25 9.64
C ILE A 228 -17.66 -4.71 10.06
N ILE A 229 -18.87 -5.25 9.98
CA ILE A 229 -19.19 -6.64 10.36
C ILE A 229 -18.73 -7.63 9.28
N ASN A 230 -18.87 -7.28 8.00
CA ASN A 230 -18.51 -8.11 6.86
C ASN A 230 -17.55 -7.38 5.91
N PRO A 231 -16.34 -7.05 6.38
CA PRO A 231 -15.34 -6.37 5.56
C PRO A 231 -14.99 -7.19 4.32
N LYS A 232 -14.66 -6.47 3.25
CA LYS A 232 -14.12 -7.11 2.06
C LYS A 232 -12.63 -7.32 2.21
N ARG A 233 -12.17 -8.54 1.92
CA ARG A 233 -10.75 -8.85 1.87
C ARG A 233 -10.11 -8.25 0.62
N VAL A 234 -8.94 -7.65 0.80
CA VAL A 234 -8.18 -6.95 -0.27
C VAL A 234 -6.70 -7.33 -0.19
N SER A 235 -5.88 -6.79 -1.09
CA SER A 235 -4.44 -7.06 -1.12
C SER A 235 -3.75 -6.60 0.18
N PRO A 236 -2.69 -7.30 0.63
CA PRO A 236 -1.86 -6.88 1.77
C PRO A 236 -1.32 -5.45 1.63
N THR A 237 -0.96 -4.85 2.78
CA THR A 237 -0.36 -3.51 2.87
C THR A 237 0.44 -3.40 4.16
N ASP A 238 1.52 -2.62 4.15
CA ASP A 238 2.35 -2.39 5.34
C ASP A 238 1.66 -1.50 6.39
N GLN A 239 0.49 -0.90 6.09
CA GLN A 239 -0.40 -0.29 7.08
C GLN A 239 -0.90 -1.32 8.11
N GLY A 240 -0.90 -2.61 7.74
CA GLY A 240 -1.12 -3.70 8.67
C GLY A 240 -0.13 -3.65 9.84
N ASN A 241 1.18 -3.49 9.57
CA ASN A 241 2.20 -3.39 10.63
C ASN A 241 1.96 -2.19 11.56
N ALA A 242 1.58 -1.02 11.02
CA ALA A 242 1.28 0.17 11.83
C ALA A 242 0.12 -0.08 12.81
N SER A 243 -0.92 -0.79 12.37
CA SER A 243 -2.10 -1.07 13.19
C SER A 243 -1.84 -1.91 14.45
N HIS A 244 -0.74 -2.68 14.50
CA HIS A 244 -0.36 -3.41 15.71
C HIS A 244 0.41 -2.55 16.72
N LYS A 245 0.93 -1.39 16.30
CA LYS A 245 1.67 -0.48 17.17
C LYS A 245 0.77 0.60 17.76
N LEU A 246 -0.18 1.11 16.99
CA LEU A 246 -1.09 2.17 17.41
C LEU A 246 -2.46 2.08 16.71
N PRO A 247 -3.52 2.64 17.32
CA PRO A 247 -4.84 2.73 16.68
C PRO A 247 -4.73 3.32 15.27
N SER A 248 -5.25 2.59 14.28
CA SER A 248 -5.07 2.95 12.88
C SER A 248 -6.37 2.80 12.07
N ILE A 249 -6.51 3.60 11.01
CA ILE A 249 -7.54 3.41 9.98
C ILE A 249 -6.88 3.24 8.61
N HIS A 250 -7.51 2.44 7.75
CA HIS A 250 -7.18 2.32 6.32
C HIS A 250 -8.50 2.21 5.56
N ILE A 251 -8.91 3.30 4.91
CA ILE A 251 -10.25 3.41 4.32
C ILE A 251 -10.15 3.78 2.85
N MET A 252 -10.97 3.14 2.02
CA MET A 252 -11.01 3.42 0.59
C MET A 252 -11.98 4.54 0.21
N PHE A 253 -11.59 5.34 -0.79
CA PHE A 253 -12.48 6.31 -1.43
C PHE A 253 -12.51 6.08 -2.95
N PRO A 254 -13.66 6.29 -3.60
CA PRO A 254 -13.83 5.91 -4.99
C PRO A 254 -13.26 6.95 -5.94
N ILE A 255 -12.52 6.52 -6.97
CA ILE A 255 -12.01 7.41 -8.03
C ILE A 255 -12.46 7.01 -9.44
N THR A 256 -13.01 5.80 -9.60
CA THR A 256 -13.54 5.25 -10.84
C THR A 256 -14.66 4.25 -10.53
N ASN A 257 -15.38 3.80 -11.56
CA ASN A 257 -16.55 2.92 -11.44
C ASN A 257 -16.41 1.59 -12.18
N ASN A 258 -15.41 1.44 -13.05
CA ASN A 258 -15.38 0.39 -14.07
C ASN A 258 -14.02 -0.30 -14.24
N VAL A 259 -13.02 0.06 -13.45
CA VAL A 259 -11.63 -0.37 -13.67
C VAL A 259 -11.05 -0.86 -12.36
N SER A 260 -10.41 -2.04 -12.34
CA SER A 260 -9.86 -2.61 -11.10
C SER A 260 -8.51 -1.97 -10.74
N ASN A 261 -8.14 -2.00 -9.44
CA ASN A 261 -6.78 -1.65 -9.03
C ASN A 261 -5.76 -2.57 -9.72
N GLN A 262 -4.51 -2.11 -9.86
CA GLN A 262 -3.41 -2.86 -10.48
C GLN A 262 -3.60 -3.10 -12.00
N GLU A 263 -4.40 -2.27 -12.66
CA GLU A 263 -4.54 -2.24 -14.12
C GLU A 263 -4.02 -0.91 -14.68
N ALA A 264 -3.49 -0.92 -15.91
CA ALA A 264 -3.01 0.30 -16.59
C ALA A 264 -4.11 1.36 -16.74
N GLU A 265 -5.36 0.93 -16.89
CA GLU A 265 -6.52 1.82 -16.94
C GLU A 265 -6.76 2.53 -15.60
N PHE A 266 -6.42 1.90 -14.46
CA PHE A 266 -6.53 2.53 -13.15
C PHE A 266 -5.45 3.57 -12.94
N ALA A 267 -4.23 3.31 -13.45
CA ALA A 267 -3.18 4.31 -13.50
C ALA A 267 -3.69 5.55 -14.25
N ASN A 268 -4.33 5.40 -15.41
CA ASN A 268 -4.93 6.52 -16.14
C ASN A 268 -6.04 7.23 -15.34
N ALA A 269 -6.92 6.47 -14.68
CA ALA A 269 -7.98 7.04 -13.84
C ALA A 269 -7.43 7.86 -12.66
N SER A 270 -6.32 7.42 -12.07
CA SER A 270 -5.65 8.10 -10.96
C SER A 270 -5.02 9.45 -11.34
N GLY A 271 -4.78 9.69 -12.63
CA GLY A 271 -4.28 10.96 -13.17
C GLY A 271 -5.39 11.98 -13.46
N THR A 272 -6.66 11.67 -13.21
CA THR A 272 -7.78 12.55 -13.58
C THR A 272 -8.05 13.66 -12.56
N GLU A 273 -8.61 14.79 -13.02
CA GLU A 273 -9.09 15.87 -12.15
C GLU A 273 -10.17 15.39 -11.16
N LEU A 274 -10.98 14.39 -11.56
CA LEU A 274 -11.95 13.76 -10.67
C LEU A 274 -11.24 13.07 -9.50
N ALA A 275 -10.29 12.19 -9.80
CA ALA A 275 -9.54 11.45 -8.78
C ALA A 275 -8.81 12.40 -7.82
N HIS A 276 -8.23 13.47 -8.35
CA HIS A 276 -7.58 14.50 -7.55
C HIS A 276 -8.57 15.23 -6.61
N ARG A 277 -9.74 15.65 -7.11
CA ARG A 277 -10.77 16.29 -6.27
C ARG A 277 -11.30 15.36 -5.19
N GLN A 278 -11.49 14.07 -5.49
CA GLN A 278 -11.92 13.08 -4.49
C GLN A 278 -10.85 12.87 -3.41
N THR A 279 -9.59 12.87 -3.80
CA THR A 279 -8.46 12.77 -2.86
C THR A 279 -8.44 13.95 -1.89
N ILE A 280 -8.62 15.19 -2.37
CA ILE A 280 -8.71 16.37 -1.50
C ILE A 280 -9.91 16.25 -0.55
N LYS A 281 -11.05 15.76 -1.02
CA LYS A 281 -12.23 15.55 -0.17
C LYS A 281 -11.95 14.50 0.91
N ALA A 282 -11.30 13.38 0.57
CA ALA A 282 -10.96 12.33 1.53
C ALA A 282 -9.99 12.87 2.59
N GLY A 283 -8.92 13.56 2.15
CA GLY A 283 -7.95 14.16 3.07
C GLY A 283 -8.56 15.16 4.05
N LYS A 284 -9.54 15.96 3.62
CA LYS A 284 -10.25 16.94 4.48
C LYS A 284 -11.13 16.32 5.57
N LEU A 285 -11.47 15.04 5.44
CA LEU A 285 -12.33 14.34 6.40
C LEU A 285 -11.55 13.61 7.47
N LEU A 286 -10.24 13.47 7.26
CA LEU A 286 -9.40 12.92 8.30
C LEU A 286 -9.33 13.95 9.44
N PRO A 287 -9.61 13.53 10.68
CA PRO A 287 -9.74 14.42 11.83
C PRO A 287 -8.45 15.16 12.18
#